data_AF-A0A517M5A4-F1
#
_entry.id   AF-A0A517M5A4-F1
#
_cell.length_a   1.000
_cell.length_b   1.000
_cell.length_c   1.000
_cell.angle_alpha   90.00
_cell.angle_beta   90.00
_cell.angle_gamma   90.00
#
_symmetry.space_group_name_H-M   'P 1'
#
loop_
_entity.id
_entity.type
_entity.pdbx_description
1 polymer ?
#
loop_
_entity_poly.entity_id
_entity_poly.type
_entity_poly.pdbx_seq_one_letter_code
_entity_poly.pdbx_strand_id
1 'polypeptide(L)'
;MKSVSIVRLAVAGFMIAALADVGLAQSKPAIRPSTSPSEVPPSRNAPDPFQKQVPFTTVAQPPAGSQNASKPMRADNSETRSRSAAVERIEEALARPVPAKFHDEPFGNVVKILADKAGIPIRIDRRALEDLGLTADIAVTTAIDQASLEGALSIILRDLDLTHTITNEHLVITSVEAAESQLITRIYWAGETGLQADRNSVEMIVAIVTPGTWEELGGPSVIRLIETETGSANAFVVTTTYVTHRKLQQLLDMIAASSEEKVIAMEMKSPAPTP
;
A
#
# COMPACT_ATOMS: atom_id res chain seq x y z
N MET A 1 38.39 -35.76 1.83
CA MET A 1 38.41 -34.53 2.64
C MET A 1 38.48 -33.34 1.70
N LYS A 2 37.37 -32.64 1.48
CA LYS A 2 37.32 -31.40 0.69
C LYS A 2 36.84 -30.30 1.64
N SER A 3 37.71 -29.33 1.87
CA SER A 3 37.53 -28.17 2.75
C SER A 3 36.62 -27.15 2.05
N VAL A 4 35.53 -26.74 2.69
CA VAL A 4 34.67 -25.65 2.22
C VAL A 4 34.96 -24.44 3.11
N SER A 5 35.55 -23.40 2.51
CA SER A 5 35.81 -22.12 3.18
C SER A 5 34.52 -21.33 3.33
N ILE A 6 34.19 -20.97 4.58
CA ILE A 6 33.07 -20.10 4.94
C ILE A 6 33.57 -18.65 4.87
N VAL A 7 33.04 -17.88 3.91
CA VAL A 7 33.24 -16.43 3.83
C VAL A 7 32.23 -15.75 4.77
N ARG A 8 32.72 -15.02 5.77
CA ARG A 8 31.91 -14.20 6.67
C ARG A 8 31.59 -12.86 6.01
N LEU A 9 30.31 -12.56 5.82
CA LEU A 9 29.83 -11.26 5.37
C LEU A 9 29.66 -10.34 6.59
N ALA A 10 30.44 -9.26 6.64
CA ALA A 10 30.34 -8.23 7.67
C ALA A 10 29.25 -7.23 7.31
N VAL A 11 28.25 -7.07 8.18
CA VAL A 11 27.23 -6.01 8.09
C VAL A 11 27.79 -4.78 8.79
N ALA A 12 28.08 -3.72 8.02
CA ALA A 12 28.50 -2.43 8.54
C ALA A 12 27.28 -1.66 9.05
N GLY A 13 27.26 -1.36 10.36
CA GLY A 13 26.24 -0.55 11.01
C GLY A 13 26.39 0.93 10.65
N PHE A 14 25.29 1.56 10.25
CA PHE A 14 25.20 3.00 10.02
C PHE A 14 24.72 3.67 11.32
N MET A 15 25.58 4.46 11.94
CA MET A 15 25.24 5.31 13.10
C MET A 15 24.57 6.60 12.61
N ILE A 16 23.35 6.86 13.06
CA ILE A 16 22.68 8.17 12.89
C ILE A 16 22.98 9.00 14.15
N ALA A 17 23.80 10.03 13.99
CA ALA A 17 24.05 11.03 15.02
C ALA A 17 22.92 12.08 15.00
N ALA A 18 22.25 12.26 16.13
CA ALA A 18 21.34 13.37 16.37
C ALA A 18 22.12 14.62 16.78
N LEU A 19 21.90 15.74 16.08
CA LEU A 19 22.32 17.08 16.49
C LEU A 19 21.06 17.96 16.55
N ALA A 20 20.65 18.30 17.76
CA ALA A 20 19.67 19.33 18.04
C ALA A 20 20.41 20.55 18.56
N ASP A 21 20.43 21.65 17.80
CA ASP A 21 20.62 22.99 18.37
C ASP A 21 20.15 24.06 17.37
N VAL A 22 18.94 24.60 17.58
CA VAL A 22 18.54 25.91 17.06
C VAL A 22 17.65 26.56 18.11
N GLY A 23 18.27 27.34 18.99
CA GLY A 23 17.62 28.41 19.73
C GLY A 23 18.00 29.76 19.11
N LEU A 24 17.04 30.55 18.65
CA LEU A 24 17.23 31.97 18.41
C LEU A 24 15.91 32.77 18.48
N ALA A 25 15.88 33.63 19.50
CA ALA A 25 15.37 34.99 19.54
C ALA A 25 13.87 35.29 19.29
N GLN A 26 13.25 35.72 20.40
CA GLN A 26 12.09 36.61 20.47
C GLN A 26 12.37 38.00 19.88
N SER A 27 11.40 38.59 19.16
CA SER A 27 11.06 40.01 19.28
C SER A 27 9.63 40.32 18.79
N LYS A 28 8.82 40.86 19.72
CA LYS A 28 7.51 41.52 19.52
C LYS A 28 7.76 42.95 18.97
N PRO A 29 6.79 43.67 18.35
CA PRO A 29 5.76 44.34 19.16
C PRO A 29 4.35 44.54 18.52
N ALA A 30 3.37 44.60 19.44
CA ALA A 30 2.19 45.47 19.47
C ALA A 30 1.21 45.60 18.28
N ILE A 31 -0.02 45.09 18.47
CA ILE A 31 -1.25 45.70 17.93
C ILE A 31 -2.23 45.93 19.09
N ARG A 32 -2.80 47.13 19.12
CA ARG A 32 -3.62 47.76 20.18
C ARG A 32 -5.02 47.13 20.33
N PRO A 33 -5.66 47.20 21.50
CA PRO A 33 -7.08 46.89 21.64
C PRO A 33 -7.92 48.11 21.25
N SER A 34 -8.84 47.93 20.30
CA SER A 34 -9.89 48.91 19.98
C SER A 34 -11.19 48.47 20.63
N THR A 35 -11.55 49.16 21.70
CA THR A 35 -12.89 49.19 22.30
C THR A 35 -13.78 50.17 21.54
N SER A 36 -15.04 49.80 21.28
CA SER A 36 -16.27 50.60 21.55
C SER A 36 -17.45 50.28 20.59
N PRO A 37 -18.71 50.60 21.00
CA PRO A 37 -19.86 49.69 20.94
C PRO A 37 -20.94 50.15 19.95
N SER A 38 -21.83 49.23 19.55
CA SER A 38 -23.19 49.51 19.05
C SER A 38 -23.97 48.19 19.09
N GLU A 39 -24.82 47.98 20.09
CA GLU A 39 -26.26 48.29 20.05
C GLU A 39 -27.06 47.12 19.46
N VAL A 40 -27.70 46.37 20.36
CA VAL A 40 -28.59 45.24 20.08
C VAL A 40 -30.00 45.78 19.87
N PRO A 41 -30.63 45.61 18.69
CA PRO A 41 -32.07 45.75 18.58
C PRO A 41 -32.75 44.39 18.92
N PRO A 42 -33.88 44.36 19.64
CA PRO A 42 -34.61 43.14 19.89
C PRO A 42 -35.53 42.86 18.70
N SER A 43 -35.45 41.68 18.08
CA SER A 43 -36.59 41.20 17.29
C SER A 43 -36.60 39.70 17.06
N ARG A 44 -37.74 39.13 17.49
CA ARG A 44 -38.50 38.02 16.92
C ARG A 44 -37.89 36.62 16.97
N ASN A 45 -38.43 35.85 17.92
CA ASN A 45 -38.57 34.40 17.85
C ASN A 45 -38.93 33.93 16.43
N ALA A 46 -37.97 33.31 15.75
CA ALA A 46 -38.23 32.41 14.64
C ALA A 46 -38.31 30.97 15.20
N PRO A 47 -39.32 30.16 14.86
CA PRO A 47 -39.37 28.77 15.30
C PRO A 47 -38.29 27.94 14.60
N ASP A 48 -37.58 27.16 15.41
CA ASP A 48 -36.55 26.18 15.03
C ASP A 48 -37.16 25.06 14.16
N PRO A 49 -36.67 24.80 12.93
CA PRO A 49 -37.29 23.85 12.01
C PRO A 49 -36.96 22.37 12.33
N PHE A 50 -36.26 22.05 13.43
CA PHE A 50 -35.86 20.67 13.72
C PHE A 50 -36.54 19.98 14.92
N GLN A 51 -37.57 20.57 15.53
CA GLN A 51 -38.40 19.85 16.51
C GLN A 51 -39.63 19.19 15.86
N LYS A 52 -39.44 18.00 15.29
CA LYS A 52 -40.50 16.99 15.21
C LYS A 52 -39.95 15.65 15.68
N GLN A 53 -40.25 15.35 16.95
CA GLN A 53 -40.19 13.99 17.50
C GLN A 53 -41.23 13.13 16.79
N VAL A 54 -40.80 12.01 16.23
CA VAL A 54 -41.69 10.93 15.77
C VAL A 54 -41.93 9.95 16.93
N PRO A 55 -43.18 9.61 17.26
CA PRO A 55 -43.48 8.68 18.34
C PRO A 55 -43.14 7.24 17.92
N PHE A 56 -42.45 6.51 18.80
CA PHE A 56 -42.28 5.07 18.69
C PHE A 56 -43.66 4.39 18.62
N THR A 57 -43.98 3.79 17.49
CA THR A 57 -45.17 2.94 17.33
C THR A 57 -44.74 1.48 17.32
N THR A 58 -45.28 0.77 18.31
CA THR A 58 -45.52 -0.67 18.46
C THR A 58 -45.19 -1.56 17.26
N VAL A 59 -44.37 -2.58 17.53
CA VAL A 59 -44.08 -3.73 16.66
C VAL A 59 -45.38 -4.49 16.35
N ALA A 60 -45.82 -4.46 15.09
CA ALA A 60 -46.81 -5.39 14.55
C ALA A 60 -46.08 -6.52 13.80
N GLN A 61 -46.29 -7.75 14.23
CA GLN A 61 -45.76 -8.96 13.63
C GLN A 61 -46.53 -9.30 12.33
N PRO A 62 -45.89 -9.60 11.18
CA PRO A 62 -46.60 -9.99 9.97
C PRO A 62 -47.09 -11.45 10.05
N PRO A 63 -48.22 -11.79 9.40
CA PRO A 63 -48.78 -13.14 9.41
C PRO A 63 -47.91 -14.13 8.64
N ALA A 64 -47.92 -15.37 9.13
CA ALA A 64 -47.28 -16.52 8.53
C ALA A 64 -47.87 -16.85 7.14
N GLY A 65 -47.00 -17.08 6.16
CA GLY A 65 -47.33 -17.83 4.94
C GLY A 65 -47.04 -17.10 3.63
N SER A 66 -45.79 -17.11 3.18
CA SER A 66 -45.46 -17.28 1.76
C SER A 66 -44.00 -17.68 1.61
N GLN A 67 -43.77 -18.98 1.41
CA GLN A 67 -42.47 -19.51 1.04
C GLN A 67 -42.22 -19.15 -0.41
N ASN A 68 -41.46 -18.07 -0.66
CA ASN A 68 -40.76 -17.92 -1.92
C ASN A 68 -39.28 -17.70 -1.59
N ALA A 69 -38.49 -18.73 -1.87
CA ALA A 69 -37.08 -18.84 -1.53
C ALA A 69 -36.29 -17.69 -2.16
N SER A 70 -36.00 -16.66 -1.37
CA SER A 70 -34.97 -15.68 -1.70
C SER A 70 -33.63 -16.37 -1.49
N LYS A 71 -33.12 -16.96 -2.58
CA LYS A 71 -31.76 -17.46 -2.72
C LYS A 71 -30.80 -16.46 -2.06
N PRO A 72 -29.92 -16.88 -1.13
CA PRO A 72 -28.91 -15.95 -0.63
C PRO A 72 -28.07 -15.54 -1.83
N MET A 73 -27.94 -14.22 -2.01
CA MET A 73 -27.04 -13.62 -2.98
C MET A 73 -25.62 -14.05 -2.59
N ARG A 74 -25.21 -15.22 -3.09
CA ARG A 74 -23.80 -15.61 -3.17
C ARG A 74 -23.16 -14.52 -4.02
N ALA A 75 -22.42 -13.62 -3.38
CA ALA A 75 -21.51 -12.74 -4.08
C ALA A 75 -20.77 -13.59 -5.12
N ASP A 76 -20.85 -13.17 -6.37
CA ASP A 76 -20.37 -13.93 -7.50
C ASP A 76 -18.84 -14.05 -7.40
N ASN A 77 -18.39 -15.13 -6.76
CA ASN A 77 -16.98 -15.46 -6.58
C ASN A 77 -16.29 -15.72 -7.94
N SER A 78 -16.99 -15.66 -9.08
CA SER A 78 -16.38 -15.75 -10.41
C SER A 78 -15.68 -14.45 -10.82
N GLU A 79 -16.25 -13.27 -10.52
CA GLU A 79 -15.67 -11.97 -10.85
C GLU A 79 -14.41 -11.70 -10.02
N THR A 80 -14.48 -11.96 -8.71
CA THR A 80 -13.32 -11.82 -7.80
C THR A 80 -12.19 -12.76 -8.21
N ARG A 81 -12.49 -14.02 -8.55
CA ARG A 81 -11.49 -14.98 -9.04
C ARG A 81 -10.92 -14.61 -10.41
N SER A 82 -11.75 -14.11 -11.33
CA SER A 82 -11.30 -13.63 -12.64
C SER A 82 -10.31 -12.47 -12.51
N ARG A 83 -10.66 -11.47 -11.68
CA ARG A 83 -9.79 -10.32 -11.41
C ARG A 83 -8.49 -10.75 -10.74
N SER A 84 -8.54 -11.66 -9.77
CA SER A 84 -7.35 -12.23 -9.13
C SER A 84 -6.44 -12.90 -10.16
N ALA A 85 -7.00 -13.72 -11.05
CA ALA A 85 -6.24 -14.39 -12.11
C ALA A 85 -5.66 -13.40 -13.13
N ALA A 86 -6.35 -12.30 -13.43
CA ALA A 86 -5.82 -11.26 -14.31
C ALA A 86 -4.64 -10.52 -13.67
N VAL A 87 -4.75 -10.18 -12.38
CA VAL A 87 -3.65 -9.56 -11.60
C VAL A 87 -2.45 -10.51 -11.55
N GLU A 88 -2.67 -11.78 -11.25
CA GLU A 88 -1.62 -12.81 -11.19
C GLU A 88 -0.87 -12.94 -12.52
N ARG A 89 -1.58 -13.00 -13.66
CA ARG A 89 -0.95 -13.01 -14.99
C ARG A 89 -0.07 -11.78 -15.26
N ILE A 90 -0.50 -10.60 -14.80
CA ILE A 90 0.29 -9.37 -14.95
C ILE A 90 1.52 -9.43 -14.05
N GLU A 91 1.38 -9.87 -12.80
CA GLU A 91 2.49 -10.03 -11.86
C GLU A 91 3.53 -11.07 -12.36
N GLU A 92 3.08 -12.18 -12.95
CA GLU A 92 3.95 -13.15 -13.63
C GLU A 92 4.65 -12.53 -14.86
N ALA A 93 3.94 -11.73 -15.65
CA ALA A 93 4.53 -11.04 -16.79
C ALA A 93 5.59 -10.00 -16.35
N LEU A 94 5.35 -9.30 -15.25
CA LEU A 94 6.30 -8.36 -14.64
C LEU A 94 7.60 -9.06 -14.18
N ALA A 95 7.51 -10.31 -13.72
CA ALA A 95 8.67 -11.09 -13.29
C ALA A 95 9.51 -11.66 -14.46
N ARG A 96 8.93 -11.79 -15.66
CA ARG A 96 9.64 -12.37 -16.82
C ARG A 96 10.76 -11.45 -17.34
N PRO A 97 11.90 -12.02 -17.78
CA PRO A 97 13.00 -11.24 -18.33
C PRO A 97 12.64 -10.67 -19.70
N VAL A 98 12.99 -9.40 -19.94
CA VAL A 98 12.74 -8.70 -21.21
C VAL A 98 13.99 -7.91 -21.63
N PRO A 99 14.46 -8.01 -22.89
CA PRO A 99 15.53 -7.16 -23.39
C PRO A 99 15.01 -5.73 -23.60
N ALA A 100 15.61 -4.76 -22.90
CA ALA A 100 15.26 -3.35 -22.94
C ALA A 100 16.47 -2.53 -23.39
N LYS A 101 16.61 -2.37 -24.71
CA LYS A 101 17.63 -1.53 -25.33
C LYS A 101 16.92 -0.48 -26.18
N PHE A 102 16.94 0.74 -25.70
CA PHE A 102 16.32 1.90 -26.31
C PHE A 102 17.36 3.00 -26.40
N HIS A 103 17.41 3.70 -27.51
CA HIS A 103 18.32 4.80 -27.74
C HIS A 103 17.53 5.94 -28.37
N ASP A 104 17.32 7.01 -27.62
CA ASP A 104 16.55 8.18 -28.05
C ASP A 104 15.14 7.81 -28.59
N GLU A 105 14.50 6.80 -27.98
CA GLU A 105 13.19 6.29 -28.44
C GLU A 105 12.06 7.00 -27.68
N PRO A 106 11.00 7.48 -28.36
CA PRO A 106 9.84 8.07 -27.69
C PRO A 106 9.22 7.14 -26.64
N PHE A 107 8.94 7.66 -25.45
CA PHE A 107 8.44 6.90 -24.32
C PHE A 107 7.17 6.09 -24.66
N GLY A 108 6.24 6.67 -25.43
CA GLY A 108 5.04 5.98 -25.90
C GLY A 108 5.35 4.73 -26.74
N ASN A 109 6.39 4.79 -27.58
CA ASN A 109 6.84 3.64 -28.35
C ASN A 109 7.54 2.60 -27.47
N VAL A 110 8.37 3.04 -26.52
CA VAL A 110 9.01 2.16 -25.53
C VAL A 110 7.96 1.33 -24.80
N VAL A 111 6.91 1.97 -24.28
CA VAL A 111 5.81 1.28 -23.59
C VAL A 111 5.09 0.29 -24.50
N LYS A 112 4.83 0.66 -25.77
CA LYS A 112 4.21 -0.24 -26.73
C LYS A 112 5.08 -1.47 -27.02
N ILE A 113 6.38 -1.29 -27.23
CA ILE A 113 7.33 -2.38 -27.45
C ILE A 113 7.38 -3.31 -26.24
N LEU A 114 7.39 -2.76 -25.03
CA LEU A 114 7.36 -3.56 -23.80
C LEU A 114 6.04 -4.32 -23.63
N ALA A 115 4.90 -3.71 -23.96
CA ALA A 115 3.60 -4.37 -23.96
C ALA A 115 3.55 -5.57 -24.91
N ASP A 116 4.03 -5.37 -26.15
CA ASP A 116 4.07 -6.42 -27.18
C ASP A 116 4.99 -7.57 -26.77
N LYS A 117 6.18 -7.27 -26.22
CA LYS A 117 7.13 -8.28 -25.74
C LYS A 117 6.62 -9.04 -24.52
N ALA A 118 5.96 -8.35 -23.60
CA ALA A 118 5.42 -8.94 -22.38
C ALA A 118 4.13 -9.73 -22.62
N GLY A 119 3.39 -9.41 -23.69
CA GLY A 119 2.09 -10.02 -23.98
C GLY A 119 0.99 -9.57 -23.01
N ILE A 120 1.15 -8.40 -22.38
CA ILE A 120 0.16 -7.80 -21.49
C ILE A 120 -0.17 -6.37 -21.93
N PRO A 121 -1.41 -5.91 -21.75
CA PRO A 121 -1.78 -4.54 -22.06
C PRO A 121 -1.15 -3.57 -21.03
N ILE A 122 -0.31 -2.66 -21.51
CA ILE A 122 0.27 -1.57 -20.72
C ILE A 122 -0.36 -0.25 -21.17
N ARG A 123 -0.88 0.53 -20.22
CA ARG A 123 -1.51 1.84 -20.45
C ARG A 123 -0.68 2.94 -19.82
N ILE A 124 -0.65 4.09 -20.48
CA ILE A 124 -0.07 5.32 -19.93
C ILE A 124 -1.22 6.20 -19.45
N ASP A 125 -1.14 6.62 -18.19
CA ASP A 125 -2.00 7.66 -17.64
C ASP A 125 -1.52 9.03 -18.13
N ARG A 126 -2.12 9.50 -19.24
CA ARG A 126 -1.72 10.76 -19.87
C ARG A 126 -1.92 11.96 -18.94
N ARG A 127 -2.91 11.92 -18.05
CA ARG A 127 -3.15 13.03 -17.11
C ARG A 127 -2.00 13.14 -16.13
N ALA A 128 -1.58 12.02 -15.57
CA ALA A 128 -0.44 12.00 -14.65
C ALA A 128 0.88 12.42 -15.32
N LEU A 129 1.06 12.13 -16.63
CA LEU A 129 2.19 12.67 -17.39
C LEU A 129 2.07 14.19 -17.60
N GLU A 130 0.90 14.68 -17.99
CA GLU A 130 0.64 16.10 -18.20
C GLU A 130 0.84 16.91 -16.91
N ASP A 131 0.45 16.37 -15.75
CA ASP A 131 0.65 16.99 -14.43
C ASP A 131 2.13 17.16 -14.07
N LEU A 132 2.99 16.26 -14.59
CA LEU A 132 4.46 16.36 -14.49
C LEU A 132 5.08 17.25 -15.59
N GLY A 133 4.26 17.83 -16.48
CA GLY A 133 4.73 18.58 -17.64
C GLY A 133 5.37 17.71 -18.73
N LEU A 134 5.07 16.42 -18.73
CA LEU A 134 5.64 15.42 -19.62
C LEU A 134 4.67 15.06 -20.76
N THR A 135 5.22 14.56 -21.87
CA THR A 135 4.45 13.99 -22.99
C THR A 135 4.95 12.60 -23.33
N ALA A 136 4.16 11.84 -24.09
CA ALA A 136 4.56 10.51 -24.54
C ALA A 136 5.71 10.52 -25.57
N ASP A 137 6.10 11.70 -26.07
CA ASP A 137 7.15 11.87 -27.08
C ASP A 137 8.54 12.07 -26.48
N ILE A 138 8.64 12.14 -25.15
CA ILE A 138 9.93 12.28 -24.46
C ILE A 138 10.81 11.09 -24.82
N ALA A 139 12.03 11.38 -25.25
CA ALA A 139 12.98 10.36 -25.62
C ALA A 139 13.57 9.68 -24.38
N VAL A 140 13.63 8.34 -24.43
CA VAL A 140 14.20 7.50 -23.39
C VAL A 140 15.38 6.73 -23.96
N THR A 141 16.47 6.73 -23.20
CA THR A 141 17.66 5.93 -23.49
C THR A 141 17.92 4.99 -22.34
N THR A 142 18.00 3.70 -22.63
CA THR A 142 18.22 2.65 -21.62
C THR A 142 18.90 1.47 -22.29
N ALA A 143 19.94 0.93 -21.65
CA ALA A 143 20.67 -0.23 -22.16
C ALA A 143 20.71 -1.31 -21.08
N ILE A 144 19.71 -2.19 -21.09
CA ILE A 144 19.59 -3.32 -20.17
C ILE A 144 19.61 -4.61 -21.00
N ASP A 145 20.62 -5.44 -20.74
CA ASP A 145 20.79 -6.73 -21.43
C ASP A 145 19.74 -7.75 -20.99
N GLN A 146 19.61 -7.97 -19.68
CA GLN A 146 18.65 -8.89 -19.07
C GLN A 146 18.21 -8.33 -17.71
N ALA A 147 16.94 -7.97 -17.60
CA ALA A 147 16.26 -7.70 -16.34
C ALA A 147 14.80 -8.17 -16.44
N SER A 148 14.14 -8.36 -15.29
CA SER A 148 12.69 -8.53 -15.28
C SER A 148 12.02 -7.30 -15.89
N LEU A 149 10.84 -7.48 -16.50
CA LEU A 149 10.04 -6.35 -17.01
C LEU A 149 9.81 -5.30 -15.91
N GLU A 150 9.55 -5.73 -14.68
CA GLU A 150 9.43 -4.86 -13.51
C GLU A 150 10.69 -4.04 -13.26
N GLY A 151 11.87 -4.68 -13.30
CA GLY A 151 13.15 -4.00 -13.13
C GLY A 151 13.43 -3.00 -14.26
N ALA A 152 13.17 -3.39 -15.51
CA ALA A 152 13.32 -2.51 -16.66
C ALA A 152 12.38 -1.30 -16.59
N LEU A 153 11.10 -1.51 -16.25
CA LEU A 153 10.13 -0.44 -16.03
C LEU A 153 10.55 0.44 -14.86
N SER A 154 10.97 -0.13 -13.74
CA SER A 154 11.42 0.64 -12.57
C SER A 154 12.56 1.61 -12.92
N ILE A 155 13.54 1.16 -13.72
CA ILE A 155 14.65 2.00 -14.17
C ILE A 155 14.16 3.10 -15.12
N ILE A 156 13.41 2.74 -16.16
CA ILE A 156 12.92 3.69 -17.18
C ILE A 156 12.01 4.75 -16.56
N LEU A 157 11.08 4.33 -15.69
CA LEU A 157 10.06 5.20 -15.12
C LEU A 157 10.62 6.13 -14.04
N ARG A 158 11.65 5.68 -13.31
CA ARG A 158 12.28 6.48 -12.26
C ARG A 158 12.90 7.77 -12.79
N ASP A 159 13.50 7.74 -13.98
CA ASP A 159 14.09 8.94 -14.59
C ASP A 159 13.04 9.99 -15.01
N LEU A 160 11.75 9.59 -15.05
CA LEU A 160 10.61 10.43 -15.42
C LEU A 160 9.69 10.74 -14.23
N ASP A 161 10.08 10.41 -13.00
CA ASP A 161 9.22 10.49 -11.80
C ASP A 161 7.87 9.75 -11.95
N LEU A 162 7.89 8.64 -12.70
CA LEU A 162 6.76 7.75 -12.93
C LEU A 162 6.92 6.44 -12.17
N THR A 163 5.80 5.74 -12.01
CA THR A 163 5.74 4.38 -11.47
C THR A 163 4.65 3.58 -12.18
N HIS A 164 4.44 2.34 -11.78
CA HIS A 164 3.39 1.49 -12.30
C HIS A 164 2.48 0.97 -11.20
N THR A 165 1.23 0.72 -11.56
CA THR A 165 0.20 0.10 -10.72
C THR A 165 -0.62 -0.89 -11.56
N ILE A 166 -1.33 -1.81 -10.92
CA ILE A 166 -2.28 -2.69 -11.59
C ILE A 166 -3.68 -2.22 -11.25
N THR A 167 -4.42 -1.76 -12.27
CA THR A 167 -5.79 -1.26 -12.11
C THR A 167 -6.67 -1.74 -13.25
N ASN A 168 -7.89 -2.18 -12.93
CA ASN A 168 -8.86 -2.69 -13.91
C ASN A 168 -8.27 -3.76 -14.86
N GLU A 169 -7.48 -4.69 -14.33
CA GLU A 169 -6.86 -5.77 -15.12
C GLU A 169 -5.85 -5.28 -16.18
N HIS A 170 -5.31 -4.06 -16.01
CA HIS A 170 -4.27 -3.49 -16.83
C HIS A 170 -3.07 -3.07 -15.99
N LEU A 171 -1.87 -3.17 -16.58
CA LEU A 171 -0.70 -2.46 -16.06
C LEU A 171 -0.83 -1.00 -16.48
N VAL A 172 -0.84 -0.09 -15.51
CA VAL A 172 -0.97 1.35 -15.74
C VAL A 172 0.30 2.03 -15.27
N ILE A 173 0.94 2.78 -16.16
CA ILE A 173 2.03 3.68 -15.85
C ILE A 173 1.43 5.04 -15.49
N THR A 174 1.79 5.58 -14.33
CA THR A 174 1.26 6.83 -13.78
C THR A 174 2.32 7.53 -12.92
N SER A 175 2.04 8.72 -12.38
CA SER A 175 2.97 9.43 -11.51
C SER A 175 3.08 8.74 -10.14
N VAL A 176 4.20 8.97 -9.44
CA VAL A 176 4.38 8.44 -8.08
C VAL A 176 3.24 8.90 -7.16
N GLU A 177 2.91 10.20 -7.20
CA GLU A 177 1.84 10.79 -6.38
C GLU A 177 0.47 10.15 -6.67
N ALA A 178 0.11 9.98 -7.95
CA ALA A 178 -1.15 9.36 -8.33
C ALA A 178 -1.22 7.91 -7.82
N ALA A 179 -0.14 7.13 -7.97
CA ALA A 179 -0.08 5.75 -7.47
C ALA A 179 -0.15 5.67 -5.94
N GLU A 180 0.43 6.63 -5.22
CA GLU A 180 0.39 6.69 -3.76
C GLU A 180 -1.02 7.00 -3.23
N SER A 181 -1.82 7.75 -3.98
CA SER A 181 -3.24 8.00 -3.66
C SER A 181 -4.13 6.77 -3.86
N GLN A 182 -3.69 5.77 -4.62
CA GLN A 182 -4.47 4.59 -4.97
C GLN A 182 -4.24 3.45 -3.96
N LEU A 183 -5.03 3.48 -2.89
CA LEU A 183 -5.03 2.41 -1.88
C LEU A 183 -5.89 1.23 -2.34
N ILE A 184 -5.32 0.04 -2.28
CA ILE A 184 -5.95 -1.24 -2.58
C ILE A 184 -6.09 -1.98 -1.25
N THR A 185 -7.20 -2.72 -1.07
CA THR A 185 -7.37 -3.58 0.11
C THR A 185 -7.19 -5.04 -0.29
N ARG A 186 -6.31 -5.76 0.42
CA ARG A 186 -6.10 -7.21 0.27
C ARG A 186 -6.16 -7.90 1.63
N ILE A 187 -6.58 -9.17 1.60
CA ILE A 187 -6.60 -10.06 2.76
C ILE A 187 -5.44 -11.05 2.60
N TYR A 188 -4.60 -11.16 3.62
CA TYR A 188 -3.50 -12.11 3.69
C TYR A 188 -3.80 -13.15 4.77
N TRP A 189 -4.02 -14.40 4.39
CA TRP A 189 -4.35 -15.47 5.31
C TRP A 189 -3.10 -16.00 6.02
N ALA A 190 -3.12 -16.04 7.35
CA ALA A 190 -1.99 -16.47 8.17
C ALA A 190 -1.46 -17.85 7.75
N GLY A 191 -2.37 -18.80 7.46
CA GLY A 191 -2.03 -20.15 7.02
C GLY A 191 -1.28 -20.24 5.69
N GLU A 192 -1.41 -19.25 4.81
CA GLU A 192 -0.71 -19.20 3.52
C GLU A 192 0.65 -18.49 3.66
N THR A 193 0.74 -17.51 4.55
CA THR A 193 1.92 -16.65 4.72
C THR A 193 3.03 -17.23 5.60
N GLY A 194 2.75 -18.33 6.32
CA GLY A 194 3.66 -18.86 7.35
C GLY A 194 3.83 -17.97 8.59
N LEU A 195 3.10 -16.85 8.65
CA LEU A 195 3.17 -15.86 9.73
C LEU A 195 1.89 -15.92 10.58
N GLN A 196 2.05 -15.85 11.90
CA GLN A 196 0.90 -15.79 12.81
C GLN A 196 0.22 -14.42 12.72
N ALA A 197 -1.10 -14.38 12.59
CA ALA A 197 -1.86 -13.13 12.61
C ALA A 197 -2.00 -12.61 14.05
N ASP A 198 -0.93 -12.07 14.60
CA ASP A 198 -0.88 -11.45 15.92
C ASP A 198 -0.31 -10.03 15.88
N ARG A 199 -0.26 -9.39 17.05
CA ARG A 199 0.25 -8.02 17.18
C ARG A 199 1.74 -7.89 16.85
N ASN A 200 2.56 -8.89 17.21
CA ASN A 200 4.01 -8.86 16.96
C ASN A 200 4.31 -8.90 15.46
N SER A 201 3.56 -9.70 14.71
CA SER A 201 3.63 -9.77 13.25
C SER A 201 3.22 -8.45 12.60
N VAL A 202 2.18 -7.79 13.12
CA VAL A 202 1.80 -6.45 12.65
C VAL A 202 2.92 -5.44 12.90
N GLU A 203 3.49 -5.40 14.10
CA GLU A 203 4.60 -4.50 14.44
C GLU A 203 5.83 -4.74 13.54
N MET A 204 6.16 -6.00 13.25
CA MET A 204 7.22 -6.36 12.30
C MET A 204 6.91 -5.89 10.88
N ILE A 205 5.70 -6.12 10.38
CA ILE A 205 5.28 -5.67 9.04
C ILE A 205 5.38 -4.15 8.95
N VAL A 206 4.88 -3.42 9.95
CA VAL A 206 4.93 -1.95 10.00
C VAL A 206 6.37 -1.44 10.02
N ALA A 207 7.26 -2.12 10.74
CA ALA A 207 8.67 -1.72 10.87
C ALA A 207 9.53 -2.04 9.63
N ILE A 208 9.17 -3.05 8.83
CA ILE A 208 9.99 -3.53 7.71
C ILE A 208 9.44 -3.07 6.35
N VAL A 209 8.12 -3.08 6.18
CA VAL A 209 7.49 -2.84 4.88
C VAL A 209 7.23 -1.33 4.71
N THR A 210 8.05 -0.67 3.89
CA THR A 210 7.99 0.78 3.59
C THR A 210 7.68 1.64 4.82
N PRO A 211 8.62 1.76 5.77
CA PRO A 211 8.40 2.52 7.00
C PRO A 211 7.95 3.96 6.69
N GLY A 212 6.95 4.46 7.43
CA GLY A 212 6.35 5.79 7.24
C GLY A 212 5.08 5.82 6.39
N THR A 213 4.73 4.75 5.66
CA THR A 213 3.44 4.68 4.94
C THR A 213 2.26 4.32 5.86
N TRP A 214 2.51 3.76 7.03
CA TRP A 214 1.48 3.24 7.92
C TRP A 214 0.81 4.34 8.76
N GLU A 215 -0.49 4.19 9.02
CA GLU A 215 -1.33 5.09 9.82
C GLU A 215 -0.73 5.39 11.20
N GLU A 216 -0.13 4.38 11.85
CA GLU A 216 0.56 4.54 13.14
C GLU A 216 1.76 5.49 13.08
N LEU A 217 2.31 5.70 11.88
CA LEU A 217 3.41 6.61 11.60
C LEU A 217 2.94 7.86 10.82
N GLY A 218 1.62 8.09 10.73
CA GLY A 218 1.01 9.23 10.06
C GLY A 218 0.84 9.08 8.54
N GLY A 219 1.07 7.90 7.99
CA GLY A 219 0.87 7.60 6.58
C GLY A 219 -0.54 7.12 6.22
N PRO A 220 -0.84 6.91 4.92
CA PRO A 220 -2.18 6.58 4.44
C PRO A 220 -2.54 5.08 4.53
N SER A 221 -1.58 4.20 4.84
CA SER A 221 -1.75 2.75 4.81
C SER A 221 -2.25 2.19 6.13
N VAL A 222 -3.12 1.18 6.07
CA VAL A 222 -3.76 0.59 7.23
C VAL A 222 -3.53 -0.92 7.23
N ILE A 223 -3.19 -1.48 8.39
CA ILE A 223 -3.17 -2.92 8.64
C ILE A 223 -4.03 -3.24 9.86
N ARG A 224 -4.85 -4.28 9.78
CA ARG A 224 -5.73 -4.77 10.84
C ARG A 224 -5.75 -6.29 10.88
N LEU A 225 -6.00 -6.84 12.05
CA LEU A 225 -6.21 -8.28 12.25
C LEU A 225 -7.70 -8.61 12.08
N ILE A 226 -8.01 -9.73 11.41
CA ILE A 226 -9.35 -10.32 11.45
C ILE A 226 -9.35 -11.40 12.52
N GLU A 227 -10.09 -11.15 13.60
CA GLU A 227 -10.39 -12.15 14.61
C GLU A 227 -11.56 -13.03 14.14
N THR A 228 -11.44 -14.33 14.35
CA THR A 228 -12.55 -15.26 14.17
C THR A 228 -13.36 -15.41 15.47
N GLU A 229 -14.59 -15.92 15.39
CA GLU A 229 -15.43 -16.17 16.59
C GLU A 229 -14.73 -17.07 17.64
N THR A 230 -13.73 -17.85 17.23
CA THR A 230 -12.92 -18.69 18.10
C THR A 230 -11.75 -17.96 18.77
N GLY A 231 -11.58 -16.64 18.55
CA GLY A 231 -10.55 -15.80 19.17
C GLY A 231 -9.16 -15.91 18.55
N SER A 232 -8.96 -16.77 17.55
CA SER A 232 -7.73 -16.82 16.77
C SER A 232 -7.86 -15.84 15.60
N ALA A 233 -7.00 -14.82 15.57
CA ALA A 233 -6.83 -14.03 14.35
C ALA A 233 -6.18 -14.92 13.28
N ASN A 234 -6.80 -14.97 12.11
CA ASN A 234 -6.40 -15.88 11.02
C ASN A 234 -5.97 -15.14 9.76
N ALA A 235 -6.06 -13.81 9.73
CA ALA A 235 -5.70 -13.02 8.56
C ALA A 235 -5.35 -11.57 8.92
N PHE A 236 -4.58 -10.95 8.02
CA PHE A 236 -4.33 -9.52 7.99
C PHE A 236 -5.20 -8.89 6.89
N VAL A 237 -5.94 -7.83 7.20
CA VAL A 237 -6.50 -6.91 6.20
C VAL A 237 -5.53 -5.77 6.06
N VAL A 238 -5.05 -5.56 4.85
CA VAL A 238 -4.09 -4.50 4.54
C VAL A 238 -4.67 -3.62 3.45
N THR A 239 -4.75 -2.33 3.72
CA THR A 239 -5.13 -1.30 2.75
C THR A 239 -3.92 -0.42 2.50
N THR A 240 -3.27 -0.56 1.33
CA THR A 240 -2.06 0.18 0.99
C THR A 240 -1.87 0.30 -0.52
N THR A 241 -0.80 0.94 -0.97
CA THR A 241 -0.48 1.11 -2.39
C THR A 241 -0.04 -0.22 -3.03
N TYR A 242 -0.16 -0.33 -4.35
CA TYR A 242 0.25 -1.53 -5.08
C TYR A 242 1.71 -1.94 -4.79
N VAL A 243 2.64 -0.98 -4.81
CA VAL A 243 4.07 -1.23 -4.54
C VAL A 243 4.28 -1.76 -3.12
N THR A 244 3.56 -1.23 -2.13
CA THR A 244 3.68 -1.70 -0.75
C THR A 244 3.10 -3.10 -0.58
N HIS A 245 1.98 -3.42 -1.25
CA HIS A 245 1.46 -4.79 -1.30
C HIS A 245 2.45 -5.78 -1.90
N ARG A 246 3.18 -5.40 -2.95
CA ARG A 246 4.23 -6.24 -3.55
C ARG A 246 5.37 -6.51 -2.59
N LYS A 247 5.88 -5.47 -1.91
CA LYS A 247 6.92 -5.63 -0.89
C LYS A 247 6.47 -6.49 0.29
N LEU A 248 5.21 -6.33 0.72
CA LEU A 248 4.61 -7.17 1.74
C LEU A 248 4.53 -8.63 1.28
N GLN A 249 4.02 -8.89 0.08
CA GLN A 249 3.93 -10.25 -0.47
C GLN A 249 5.33 -10.90 -0.54
N GLN A 250 6.34 -10.18 -1.06
CA GLN A 250 7.72 -10.67 -1.11
C GLN A 250 8.24 -11.04 0.28
N LEU A 251 7.98 -10.23 1.31
CA LEU A 251 8.35 -10.54 2.68
C LEU A 251 7.66 -11.82 3.17
N LEU A 252 6.37 -11.96 2.93
CA LEU A 252 5.59 -13.12 3.36
C LEU A 252 6.02 -14.39 2.61
N ASP A 253 6.30 -14.31 1.31
CA ASP A 253 6.83 -15.42 0.52
C ASP A 253 8.21 -15.86 1.01
N MET A 254 9.08 -14.90 1.36
CA MET A 254 10.39 -15.20 1.97
C MET A 254 10.23 -15.92 3.32
N ILE A 255 9.30 -15.46 4.15
CA ILE A 255 9.01 -16.11 5.45
C ILE A 255 8.48 -17.52 5.21
N ALA A 256 7.48 -17.68 4.36
CA ALA A 256 6.89 -18.98 4.02
C ALA A 256 7.95 -19.96 3.49
N ALA A 257 8.80 -19.53 2.56
CA ALA A 257 9.89 -20.35 2.01
C ALA A 257 10.97 -20.68 3.04
N SER A 258 11.26 -19.76 3.98
CA SER A 258 12.22 -19.99 5.06
C SER A 258 11.67 -20.87 6.19
N SER A 259 10.34 -20.96 6.33
CA SER A 259 9.68 -21.66 7.43
C SER A 259 9.80 -23.19 7.38
N GLU A 260 10.31 -23.75 6.28
CA GLU A 260 10.70 -25.17 6.22
C GLU A 260 11.93 -25.50 7.10
N GLU A 261 12.67 -24.49 7.58
CA GLU A 261 13.62 -24.65 8.69
C GLU A 261 13.13 -23.80 9.87
N LYS A 262 12.65 -24.47 10.93
CA LYS A 262 12.01 -23.85 12.10
C LYS A 262 12.95 -22.82 12.75
N VAL A 263 12.83 -21.55 12.37
CA VAL A 263 13.57 -20.44 12.99
C VAL A 263 12.99 -20.24 14.38
N ILE A 264 13.63 -20.85 15.37
CA ILE A 264 13.40 -20.54 16.77
C ILE A 264 14.04 -19.17 16.99
N ALA A 265 13.22 -18.15 17.27
CA ALA A 265 13.71 -16.87 17.74
C ALA A 265 14.69 -17.13 18.90
N MET A 266 15.96 -16.81 18.68
CA MET A 266 17.01 -17.04 19.65
C MET A 266 16.77 -16.06 20.80
N GLU A 267 16.13 -16.54 21.86
CA GLU A 267 16.00 -15.81 23.11
C GLU A 267 17.41 -15.55 23.64
N MET A 268 17.85 -14.29 23.58
CA MET A 268 19.14 -13.88 24.10
C MET A 268 19.11 -14.01 25.63
N LYS A 269 19.53 -15.17 26.13
CA LYS A 269 19.83 -15.34 27.55
C LYS A 269 21.03 -14.46 27.91
N SER A 270 20.75 -13.35 28.58
CA SER A 270 21.75 -12.46 29.15
C SER A 270 22.65 -13.25 30.13
N PRO A 271 23.99 -13.17 30.03
CA PRO A 271 24.87 -13.84 30.98
C PRO A 271 24.80 -13.12 32.34
N ALA A 272 24.52 -13.89 33.39
CA ALA A 272 24.55 -13.42 34.77
C ALA A 272 25.94 -12.88 35.14
N PRO A 273 26.05 -11.88 36.04
CA PRO A 273 27.33 -11.38 36.49
C PRO A 273 28.00 -12.41 37.41
N THR A 274 29.22 -12.81 37.06
CA THR A 274 30.10 -13.66 37.89
C THR A 274 30.62 -12.84 39.08
N PRO A 275 30.69 -13.41 40.31
CA PRO A 275 31.00 -12.70 41.55
C PRO A 275 32.43 -12.15 41.66
#